data_AF-A0A964K473-F1
#
_entry.id   AF-A0A964K473-F1
#
_cell.length_a   1.000
_cell.length_b   1.000
_cell.length_c   1.000
_cell.angle_alpha   90.00
_cell.angle_beta   90.00
_cell.angle_gamma   90.00
#
_symmetry.space_group_name_H-M   'P 1'
#
loop_
_entity.id
_entity.type
_entity.pdbx_description
1 polymer ?
#
loop_
_entity_poly.entity_id
_entity_poly.type
_entity_poly.pdbx_seq_one_letter_code
_entity_poly.pdbx_strand_id
1 'polypeptide(L)'
;KEALPEARVRALAIEYGTFAMPATLGALIADNWLHLKGDPASPLGKRIKAEIRRAFYPDEDDWKEMVALRAHQIMRRAMRCVAEA
;
A
#
# COMPACT_ATOMS: atom_id res chain seq x y z
N LYS A 1 2.55 4.75 -26.67
CA LYS A 1 3.98 4.65 -27.08
C LYS A 1 4.60 3.62 -26.17
N GLU A 2 4.98 2.45 -26.68
CA GLU A 2 5.66 1.45 -25.84
C GLU A 2 7.06 1.94 -25.52
N ALA A 3 7.43 1.92 -24.23
CA ALA A 3 8.70 2.47 -23.76
C ALA A 3 9.91 1.63 -24.23
N LEU A 4 9.71 0.34 -24.50
CA LEU A 4 10.76 -0.63 -24.87
C LEU A 4 10.19 -1.69 -25.84
N PRO A 5 10.08 -1.40 -27.15
CA PRO A 5 9.39 -2.27 -28.11
C PRO A 5 10.10 -3.59 -28.38
N GLU A 6 11.39 -3.68 -28.11
CA GLU A 6 12.21 -4.88 -28.35
C GLU A 6 12.53 -5.66 -27.06
N ALA A 7 12.11 -5.15 -25.89
CA ALA A 7 12.40 -5.79 -24.62
C ALA A 7 11.28 -6.75 -24.19
N ARG A 8 11.66 -7.90 -23.64
CA ARG A 8 10.70 -8.78 -22.94
C ARG A 8 10.41 -8.21 -21.55
N VAL A 9 9.28 -7.52 -21.41
CA VAL A 9 8.87 -6.91 -20.13
C VAL A 9 8.20 -7.93 -19.21
N ARG A 10 8.64 -7.96 -17.94
CA ARG A 10 7.96 -8.68 -16.85
C ARG A 10 7.59 -7.68 -15.76
N ALA A 11 6.29 -7.34 -15.68
CA ALA A 11 5.80 -6.41 -14.66
C ALA A 11 5.56 -7.13 -13.33
N LEU A 12 5.87 -6.45 -12.23
CA LEU A 12 5.65 -6.93 -10.88
C LEU A 12 5.13 -5.78 -10.02
N ALA A 13 3.99 -6.01 -9.36
CA ALA A 13 3.49 -5.18 -8.28
C ALA A 13 3.47 -6.01 -6.99
N ILE A 14 3.88 -5.42 -5.88
CA ILE A 14 3.85 -6.06 -4.57
C ILE A 14 2.92 -5.24 -3.69
N GLU A 15 1.88 -5.89 -3.19
CA GLU A 15 0.93 -5.30 -2.26
C GLU A 15 1.10 -5.94 -0.88
N TYR A 16 1.14 -5.11 0.15
CA TYR A 16 1.27 -5.55 1.54
C TYR A 16 -0.01 -5.23 2.29
N GLY A 17 -0.66 -6.28 2.79
CA GLY A 17 -1.79 -6.13 3.68
C GLY A 17 -1.38 -5.55 5.03
N THR A 18 -2.35 -4.90 5.67
CA THR A 18 -2.21 -4.26 7.00
C THR A 18 -3.27 -4.83 7.94
N PHE A 19 -4.54 -4.61 7.62
CA PHE A 19 -5.72 -5.05 8.38
C PHE A 19 -6.68 -5.83 7.49
N ALA A 20 -7.65 -6.51 8.12
CA ALA A 20 -8.71 -7.22 7.40
C ALA A 20 -9.59 -6.24 6.59
N MET A 21 -10.07 -6.71 5.44
CA MET A 21 -10.85 -5.90 4.49
C MET A 21 -12.01 -5.09 5.10
N PRO A 22 -12.82 -5.61 6.05
CA PRO A 22 -13.90 -4.82 6.65
C PRO A 22 -13.39 -3.55 7.36
N ALA A 23 -12.24 -3.65 8.05
CA ALA A 23 -11.66 -2.51 8.75
C ALA A 23 -11.11 -1.46 7.76
N THR A 24 -10.40 -1.90 6.73
CA THR A 24 -9.86 -1.02 5.67
C THR A 24 -10.99 -0.31 4.92
N LEU A 25 -12.06 -1.03 4.58
CA LEU A 25 -13.23 -0.47 3.89
C LEU A 25 -13.96 0.56 4.77
N GLY A 26 -14.10 0.29 6.07
CA GLY A 26 -14.69 1.24 7.02
C GLY A 26 -13.91 2.56 7.07
N ALA A 27 -12.58 2.49 7.17
CA ALA A 27 -11.72 3.68 7.16
C ALA A 27 -11.84 4.47 5.85
N LEU A 28 -11.89 3.79 4.70
CA LEU A 28 -12.08 4.41 3.39
C LEU A 28 -13.42 5.16 3.28
N ILE A 29 -14.50 4.53 3.73
CA ILE A 29 -15.84 5.15 3.71
C ILE A 29 -15.87 6.39 4.60
N ALA A 30 -15.30 6.29 5.82
CA ALA A 30 -15.25 7.41 6.76
C ALA A 30 -14.42 8.59 6.20
N ASP A 31 -13.26 8.31 5.60
CA ASP A 31 -12.41 9.34 4.99
C ASP A 31 -13.08 10.00 3.79
N ASN A 32 -13.77 9.22 2.94
CA ASN A 32 -14.51 9.75 1.81
C ASN A 32 -15.68 10.63 2.24
N TRP A 33 -16.41 10.22 3.29
CA TRP A 33 -17.44 11.07 3.88
C TRP A 33 -16.85 12.37 4.45
N LEU A 34 -15.73 12.28 5.18
CA LEU A 34 -15.03 13.45 5.74
C LEU A 34 -14.65 14.43 4.62
N HIS A 35 -14.11 13.95 3.51
CA HIS A 35 -13.75 14.76 2.35
C HIS A 35 -14.95 15.52 1.75
N LEU A 36 -16.11 14.86 1.67
CA LEU A 36 -17.29 15.41 1.01
C LEU A 36 -18.17 16.28 1.92
N LYS A 37 -18.20 15.99 3.22
CA LYS A 37 -19.22 16.50 4.15
C LYS A 37 -18.69 16.99 5.50
N GLY A 38 -17.48 16.60 5.89
CA GLY A 38 -16.94 16.90 7.22
C GLY A 38 -15.93 18.03 7.22
N ASP A 39 -15.41 18.32 8.42
CA ASP A 39 -14.30 19.24 8.65
C ASP A 39 -13.05 18.44 9.07
N PRO A 40 -11.99 18.38 8.22
CA PRO A 40 -10.73 17.71 8.55
C PRO A 40 -10.01 18.27 9.78
N ALA A 41 -10.22 19.54 10.13
CA ALA A 41 -9.60 20.17 11.29
C ALA A 41 -10.30 19.81 12.62
N SER A 42 -11.55 19.33 12.54
CA SER A 42 -12.32 18.92 13.70
C SER A 42 -11.69 17.73 14.44
N PRO A 43 -12.00 17.52 15.74
CA PRO A 43 -11.52 16.34 16.47
C PRO A 43 -11.90 15.01 15.81
N LEU A 44 -13.10 14.92 15.22
CA LEU A 44 -13.54 13.74 14.46
C LEU A 44 -12.75 13.59 13.16
N GLY A 45 -12.56 14.69 12.43
CA GLY A 45 -11.77 14.71 11.20
C GLY A 45 -10.35 14.19 11.40
N LYS A 46 -9.68 14.66 12.47
CA LYS A 46 -8.34 14.19 12.85
C LYS A 46 -8.30 12.69 13.16
N ARG A 47 -9.33 12.15 13.84
CA ARG A 47 -9.44 10.71 14.12
C ARG A 47 -9.60 9.90 12.84
N ILE A 48 -10.53 10.29 11.97
CA ILE A 48 -10.75 9.63 10.67
C ILE A 48 -9.47 9.67 9.81
N LYS A 49 -8.75 10.80 9.77
CA LYS A 49 -7.47 10.90 9.05
C LYS A 49 -6.40 9.98 9.64
N ALA A 50 -6.37 9.80 10.96
CA ALA A 50 -5.47 8.85 11.60
C ALA A 50 -5.83 7.39 11.25
N GLU A 51 -7.13 7.06 11.24
CA GLU A 51 -7.62 5.72 10.90
C GLU A 51 -7.32 5.34 9.45
N ILE A 52 -7.56 6.23 8.48
CA ILE A 52 -7.23 5.94 7.07
C ILE A 52 -5.72 5.81 6.87
N ARG A 53 -4.91 6.64 7.54
CA ARG A 53 -3.45 6.49 7.50
C ARG A 53 -3.05 5.13 8.04
N ARG A 54 -3.57 4.76 9.22
CA ARG A 54 -3.29 3.46 9.85
C ARG A 54 -3.67 2.31 8.94
N ALA A 55 -4.84 2.37 8.30
CA ALA A 55 -5.34 1.33 7.40
C ALA A 55 -4.39 1.01 6.23
N PHE A 56 -3.57 1.95 5.76
CA PHE A 56 -2.59 1.73 4.69
C PHE A 56 -1.13 1.75 5.18
N TYR A 57 -0.89 2.26 6.38
CA TYR A 57 0.41 2.39 7.02
C TYR A 57 0.22 2.30 8.55
N PRO A 58 0.29 1.10 9.14
CA PRO A 58 0.03 0.89 10.57
C PRO A 58 1.06 1.61 11.46
N ASP A 59 2.21 1.98 10.90
CA ASP A 59 3.33 2.63 11.60
C ASP A 59 3.97 1.74 12.69
N GLU A 60 3.83 0.42 12.55
CA GLU A 60 4.38 -0.59 13.46
C GLU A 60 5.73 -1.09 12.91
N ASP A 61 6.77 -1.11 13.74
CA ASP A 61 8.16 -1.33 13.28
C ASP A 61 8.39 -2.76 12.77
N ASP A 62 7.78 -3.75 13.40
CA ASP A 62 7.81 -5.15 12.96
C ASP A 62 7.18 -5.33 11.56
N TRP A 63 6.06 -4.65 11.29
CA TRP A 63 5.44 -4.63 9.97
C TRP A 63 6.36 -3.99 8.93
N LYS A 64 7.01 -2.87 9.23
CA LYS A 64 7.97 -2.20 8.31
C LYS A 64 9.15 -3.11 7.99
N GLU A 65 9.70 -3.80 8.98
CA GLU A 65 10.79 -4.76 8.80
C GLU A 65 10.37 -5.93 7.91
N MET A 66 9.18 -6.51 8.14
CA MET A 66 8.63 -7.58 7.32
C MET A 66 8.43 -7.15 5.86
N VAL A 67 7.89 -5.95 5.63
CA VAL A 67 7.74 -5.36 4.29
C VAL A 67 9.09 -5.24 3.59
N ALA A 68 10.10 -4.69 4.27
CA ALA A 68 11.43 -4.52 3.69
C ALA A 68 12.10 -5.87 3.37
N LEU A 69 12.02 -6.83 4.28
CA LEU A 69 12.55 -8.18 4.06
C LEU A 69 11.89 -8.84 2.85
N ARG A 70 10.56 -8.79 2.78
CA ARG A 70 9.80 -9.44 1.70
C ARG A 70 10.04 -8.77 0.35
N ALA A 71 10.14 -7.44 0.31
CA ALA A 71 10.49 -6.69 -0.89
C ALA A 71 11.84 -7.16 -1.47
N HIS A 72 12.87 -7.27 -0.63
CA HIS A 72 14.19 -7.74 -1.06
C HIS A 72 14.17 -9.20 -1.54
N GLN A 73 13.38 -10.07 -0.90
CA GLN A 73 13.25 -11.47 -1.34
C GLN A 73 12.60 -11.55 -2.72
N ILE A 74 11.53 -10.81 -2.95
CA ILE A 74 10.80 -10.81 -4.23
C ILE A 74 11.67 -10.19 -5.32
N MET A 75 12.33 -9.06 -5.06
CA MET A 75 13.21 -8.42 -6.03
C MET A 75 14.35 -9.34 -6.46
N ARG A 76 14.99 -10.03 -5.50
CA ARG A 76 16.03 -11.03 -5.82
C ARG A 76 15.51 -12.18 -6.68
N ARG A 77 14.26 -12.62 -6.47
CA ARG A 77 13.62 -13.66 -7.31
C ARG A 77 13.32 -13.14 -8.70
N ALA A 78 12.80 -11.93 -8.81
CA ALA A 78 12.51 -11.28 -10.10
C ALA A 78 13.78 -11.12 -10.93
N MET A 79 14.88 -10.64 -10.33
CA MET A 79 16.17 -10.50 -11.01
C MET A 79 16.73 -11.82 -11.55
N ARG A 80 16.60 -12.92 -10.78
CA ARG A 80 16.98 -14.25 -11.29
C ARG A 80 16.13 -14.68 -12.49
N CYS A 81 14.82 -14.47 -12.43
CA CYS A 81 13.92 -14.80 -13.55
C CYS A 81 14.24 -13.99 -14.83
N VAL A 82 14.79 -12.78 -14.69
CA VAL A 82 15.28 -12.01 -15.83
C VAL A 82 16.64 -12.51 -16.34
N ALA A 83 17.56 -12.89 -15.44
CA ALA A 83 18.90 -13.36 -15.82
C ALA A 83 18.93 -14.77 -16.42
N GLU A 84 17.95 -15.61 -16.09
CA GLU A 84 17.80 -16.99 -16.59
C GLU A 84 16.97 -17.08 -17.88
N ALA A 85 16.47 -15.96 -18.41
CA ALA A 85 15.62 -15.87 -19.60
C ALA A 85 16.40 -15.47 -20.86
#